data_AF-A0A960YA86-F1
#
_entry.id   AF-A0A960YA86-F1
#
_cell.length_a   1.000
_cell.length_b   1.000
_cell.length_c   1.000
_cell.angle_alpha   90.00
_cell.angle_beta   90.00
_cell.angle_gamma   90.00
#
_symmetry.space_group_name_H-M   'P 1'
#
loop_
_entity.id
_entity.type
_entity.pdbx_description
1 polymer ?
#
loop_
_entity_poly.entity_id
_entity_poly.type
_entity_poly.pdbx_seq_one_letter_code
_entity_poly.pdbx_strand_id
1 'polypeptide(L)'
;KIVVDGEIQSVISRKFASTFNSHCAHYAALGFRRWGLNPSSPYETFENRPPGDGEMALLETVARIGPLGTEPLLLEAMELGMSPESTYLAEILVSAMEEEFKENNRLICPSETPMDSEPWFIYQGLELGSGSRSWRLDTVGHQPEYMTEAAAEEHMTFSTKAAFLWAAYRPCAFTRKLLDYARKHGRDAVGFVSGVKVKAHRPTRNYTDLNSNAI
;
A
#
# COMPACT_ATOMS: atom_id res chain seq x y z
N LYS A 1 16.12 -14.25 -19.19
CA LYS A 1 15.31 -14.98 -18.19
C LYS A 1 14.84 -13.94 -17.17
N ILE A 2 13.53 -13.77 -16.97
CA ILE A 2 12.98 -12.72 -16.09
C ILE A 2 12.77 -13.19 -14.64
N VAL A 3 12.84 -14.51 -14.41
CA VAL A 3 12.90 -15.12 -13.08
C VAL A 3 14.26 -15.78 -12.91
N VAL A 4 15.05 -15.33 -11.94
CA VAL A 4 16.40 -15.83 -11.65
C VAL A 4 16.40 -16.23 -10.17
N ASP A 5 16.81 -17.47 -9.88
CA ASP A 5 16.84 -18.04 -8.52
C ASP A 5 15.52 -17.91 -7.75
N GLY A 6 14.39 -18.02 -8.47
CA GLY A 6 13.05 -17.88 -7.92
C GLY A 6 12.58 -16.43 -7.80
N GLU A 7 13.42 -15.44 -8.05
CA GLU A 7 13.05 -14.03 -7.89
C GLU A 7 12.76 -13.35 -9.23
N ILE A 8 11.71 -12.53 -9.25
CA ILE A 8 11.39 -11.67 -10.40
C ILE A 8 12.45 -10.57 -10.51
N GLN A 9 13.02 -10.44 -11.71
CA GLN A 9 14.07 -9.46 -12.01
C GLN A 9 13.50 -8.31 -12.85
N SER A 10 13.72 -7.09 -12.37
CA SER A 10 13.52 -5.86 -13.16
C SER A 10 14.82 -5.47 -13.85
N VAL A 11 14.71 -4.70 -14.94
CA VAL A 11 15.87 -4.10 -15.61
C VAL A 11 15.95 -2.63 -15.22
N ILE A 12 16.87 -2.29 -14.32
CA ILE A 12 17.12 -0.93 -13.85
C ILE A 12 18.50 -0.51 -14.32
N SER A 13 18.59 0.61 -15.05
CA SER A 13 19.87 1.11 -15.58
C SER A 13 20.67 0.05 -16.33
N ARG A 14 19.99 -0.76 -17.15
CA ARG A 14 20.53 -1.88 -17.94
C ARG A 14 21.12 -3.03 -17.11
N LYS A 15 20.82 -3.12 -15.81
CA LYS A 15 21.21 -4.22 -14.93
C LYS A 15 19.97 -4.93 -14.41
N PHE A 16 20.09 -6.24 -14.17
CA PHE A 16 19.07 -6.97 -13.43
C PHE A 16 19.11 -6.57 -11.96
N ALA A 17 17.94 -6.31 -11.41
CA ALA A 17 17.72 -6.04 -10.00
C ALA A 17 16.53 -6.86 -9.52
N SER A 18 16.70 -7.57 -8.40
CA SER A 18 15.61 -8.31 -7.78
C SER A 18 14.52 -7.36 -7.31
N THR A 19 13.28 -7.76 -7.50
CA THR A 19 12.09 -7.06 -6.99
C THR A 19 11.54 -7.68 -5.71
N PHE A 20 12.23 -8.69 -5.16
CA PHE A 20 11.72 -9.50 -4.04
C PHE A 20 11.45 -8.69 -2.77
N ASN A 21 12.28 -7.68 -2.47
CA ASN A 21 12.11 -6.81 -1.30
C ASN A 21 11.18 -5.64 -1.63
N SER A 22 9.90 -5.94 -1.89
CA SER A 22 8.87 -4.94 -2.21
C SER A 22 7.49 -5.43 -1.77
N HIS A 23 6.61 -4.52 -1.34
CA HIS A 23 5.21 -4.87 -1.10
C HIS A 23 4.51 -5.35 -2.38
N CYS A 24 5.02 -5.00 -3.56
CA CYS A 24 4.54 -5.49 -4.86
C CYS A 24 4.99 -6.90 -5.21
N ALA A 25 6.00 -7.45 -4.51
CA ALA A 25 6.59 -8.73 -4.88
C ALA A 25 5.62 -9.90 -4.73
N HIS A 26 4.77 -9.90 -3.70
CA HIS A 26 3.80 -10.97 -3.49
C HIS A 26 2.73 -10.99 -4.59
N TYR A 27 2.07 -9.85 -4.82
CA TYR A 27 1.09 -9.70 -5.89
C TYR A 27 1.69 -10.03 -7.27
N ALA A 28 2.91 -9.56 -7.56
CA ALA A 28 3.60 -9.88 -8.80
C ALA A 28 3.91 -11.38 -8.92
N ALA A 29 4.36 -12.04 -7.84
CA ALA A 29 4.62 -13.47 -7.85
C ALA A 29 3.36 -14.28 -8.17
N LEU A 30 2.22 -13.92 -7.56
CA LEU A 30 0.93 -14.54 -7.85
C LEU A 30 0.51 -14.32 -9.32
N GLY A 31 0.70 -13.12 -9.86
CA GLY A 31 0.44 -12.83 -11.27
C GLY A 31 1.30 -13.69 -12.23
N PHE A 32 2.61 -13.80 -11.96
CA PHE A 32 3.53 -14.62 -12.76
C PHE A 32 3.16 -16.11 -12.73
N ARG A 33 2.62 -16.61 -11.61
CA ARG A 33 2.10 -17.98 -11.49
C ARG A 33 0.91 -18.25 -12.40
N ARG A 34 0.05 -17.25 -12.63
CA ARG A 34 -1.01 -17.37 -13.64
C ARG A 34 -0.48 -17.52 -15.07
N TRP A 35 0.76 -17.10 -15.33
CA TRP A 35 1.45 -17.28 -16.61
C TRP A 35 2.35 -18.53 -16.66
N GLY A 36 2.25 -19.42 -15.67
CA GLY A 36 3.01 -20.68 -15.64
C GLY A 36 4.48 -20.52 -15.19
N LEU A 37 4.86 -19.36 -14.67
CA LEU A 37 6.16 -19.15 -14.02
C LEU A 37 6.01 -19.37 -12.51
N ASN A 38 7.04 -19.85 -11.82
CA ASN A 38 6.95 -20.10 -10.36
C ASN A 38 7.97 -19.29 -9.55
N PRO A 39 7.85 -17.96 -9.48
CA PRO A 39 8.67 -17.17 -8.57
C PRO A 39 8.25 -17.33 -7.11
N SER A 40 9.21 -17.16 -6.22
CA SER A 40 9.04 -17.04 -4.77
C SER A 40 8.38 -15.72 -4.40
N SER A 41 7.67 -15.70 -3.28
CA SER A 41 7.10 -14.48 -2.70
C SER A 41 7.67 -14.24 -1.29
N PRO A 42 7.91 -12.97 -0.89
CA PRO A 42 8.33 -12.65 0.47
C PRO A 42 7.23 -12.91 1.50
N TYR A 43 5.95 -12.89 1.11
CA TYR A 43 4.83 -13.03 2.05
C TYR A 43 4.48 -14.48 2.37
N GLU A 44 5.01 -15.48 1.67
CA GLU A 44 4.63 -16.88 1.87
C GLU A 44 5.34 -17.47 3.10
N THR A 45 4.99 -16.95 4.27
CA THR A 45 5.63 -17.30 5.54
C THR A 45 4.82 -18.30 6.35
N PHE A 46 3.57 -18.57 5.97
CA PHE A 46 2.70 -19.46 6.76
C PHE A 46 2.96 -20.94 6.43
N GLU A 47 3.47 -21.22 5.24
CA GLU A 47 3.73 -22.59 4.81
C GLU A 47 4.69 -23.30 5.76
N ASN A 48 4.32 -24.52 6.20
CA ASN A 48 5.10 -25.36 7.10
C ASN A 48 5.43 -24.73 8.46
N ARG A 49 4.66 -23.73 8.90
CA ARG A 49 4.80 -23.11 10.23
C ARG A 49 3.50 -23.17 11.04
N PRO A 50 3.58 -23.24 12.38
CA PRO A 50 2.43 -22.94 13.23
C PRO A 50 1.90 -21.52 12.97
N PRO A 51 0.59 -21.26 13.12
CA PRO A 51 0.00 -19.95 12.77
C PRO A 51 0.73 -18.74 13.35
N GLY A 52 0.99 -18.72 14.67
CA GLY A 52 1.67 -17.59 15.32
C GLY A 52 3.12 -17.37 14.83
N ASP A 53 3.85 -18.44 14.51
CA ASP A 53 5.21 -18.34 14.00
C ASP A 53 5.22 -17.81 12.56
N GLY A 54 4.25 -18.24 11.74
CA GLY A 54 4.04 -17.76 10.37
C GLY A 54 3.66 -16.28 10.34
N GLU A 55 2.72 -15.88 11.21
CA GLU A 55 2.30 -14.49 11.40
C GLU A 55 3.47 -13.60 11.84
N MET A 56 4.26 -14.02 12.83
CA MET A 56 5.43 -13.25 13.26
C MET A 56 6.49 -13.14 12.17
N ALA A 57 6.78 -14.23 11.44
CA ALA A 57 7.70 -14.21 10.31
C ALA A 57 7.22 -13.28 9.18
N LEU A 58 5.90 -13.16 8.98
CA LEU A 58 5.31 -12.22 8.03
C LEU A 58 5.55 -10.78 8.48
N LEU A 59 5.26 -10.46 9.74
CA LEU A 59 5.46 -9.12 10.29
C LEU A 59 6.93 -8.69 10.23
N GLU A 60 7.86 -9.60 10.56
CA GLU A 60 9.29 -9.36 10.43
C GLU A 60 9.71 -9.11 8.98
N THR A 61 9.09 -9.81 8.03
CA THR A 61 9.37 -9.61 6.60
C THR A 61 8.86 -8.26 6.13
N VAL A 62 7.61 -7.91 6.44
CA VAL A 62 6.99 -6.64 6.06
C VAL A 62 7.73 -5.46 6.68
N ALA A 63 8.16 -5.56 7.94
CA ALA A 63 8.95 -4.53 8.63
C ALA A 63 10.30 -4.23 7.95
N ARG A 64 10.87 -5.18 7.18
CA ARG A 64 12.12 -4.96 6.43
C ARG A 64 11.90 -4.35 5.05
N ILE A 65 10.68 -4.40 4.52
CA ILE A 65 10.37 -3.92 3.17
C ILE A 65 10.12 -2.40 3.18
N GLY A 66 9.28 -1.92 4.10
CA GLY A 66 8.90 -0.52 4.17
C GLY A 66 7.47 -0.32 4.70
N PRO A 67 6.88 0.86 4.44
CA PRO A 67 5.55 1.18 4.92
C PRO A 67 4.46 0.37 4.20
N LEU A 68 3.67 -0.37 4.97
CA LEU A 68 2.57 -1.20 4.47
C LEU A 68 1.38 -0.32 4.04
N GLY A 69 1.17 -0.22 2.73
CA GLY A 69 0.04 0.48 2.11
C GLY A 69 -1.12 -0.43 1.74
N THR A 70 -2.23 0.17 1.30
CA THR A 70 -3.43 -0.56 0.83
C THR A 70 -3.15 -1.35 -0.45
N GLU A 71 -2.32 -0.80 -1.33
CA GLU A 71 -1.88 -1.50 -2.54
C GLU A 71 -0.44 -2.00 -2.37
N PRO A 72 -0.13 -3.18 -2.93
CA PRO A 72 -0.98 -3.99 -3.82
C PRO A 72 -1.88 -5.00 -3.08
N LEU A 73 -1.89 -4.97 -1.76
CA LEU A 73 -2.60 -5.91 -0.89
C LEU A 73 -4.07 -6.16 -1.30
N LEU A 74 -4.84 -5.08 -1.51
CA LEU A 74 -6.24 -5.23 -1.92
C LEU A 74 -6.44 -5.44 -3.42
N LEU A 75 -5.44 -5.16 -4.26
CA LEU A 75 -5.49 -5.56 -5.68
C LEU A 75 -5.42 -7.08 -5.83
N GLU A 76 -4.60 -7.73 -5.00
CA GLU A 76 -4.58 -9.18 -4.92
C GLU A 76 -5.98 -9.74 -4.62
N ALA A 77 -6.65 -9.21 -3.60
CA ALA A 77 -8.00 -9.64 -3.24
C ALA A 77 -8.99 -9.53 -4.41
N MET A 78 -8.93 -8.41 -5.14
CA MET A 78 -9.86 -8.11 -6.23
C MET A 78 -9.59 -8.92 -7.50
N GLU A 79 -8.33 -9.19 -7.81
CA GLU A 79 -7.96 -9.74 -9.13
C GLU A 79 -7.56 -11.21 -9.10
N LEU A 80 -6.95 -11.67 -8.01
CA LEU A 80 -6.32 -12.99 -7.92
C LEU A 80 -6.94 -13.90 -6.85
N GLY A 81 -7.70 -13.31 -5.92
CA GLY A 81 -8.16 -13.93 -4.69
C GLY A 81 -7.14 -13.75 -3.58
N MET A 82 -7.61 -13.45 -2.37
CA MET A 82 -6.78 -13.07 -1.24
C MET A 82 -6.08 -14.28 -0.60
N SER A 83 -4.77 -14.21 -0.42
CA SER A 83 -3.99 -15.18 0.37
C SER A 83 -4.24 -15.01 1.88
N PRO A 84 -3.96 -16.05 2.69
CA PRO A 84 -4.01 -15.93 4.15
C PRO A 84 -3.08 -14.84 4.69
N GLU A 85 -1.88 -14.70 4.12
CA GLU A 85 -0.89 -13.71 4.53
C GLU A 85 -1.35 -12.29 4.22
N SER A 86 -1.87 -12.07 3.01
CA SER A 86 -2.44 -10.77 2.67
C SER A 86 -3.70 -10.46 3.48
N THR A 87 -4.52 -11.46 3.82
CA THR A 87 -5.68 -11.30 4.71
C THR A 87 -5.25 -10.79 6.09
N TYR A 88 -4.22 -11.40 6.68
CA TYR A 88 -3.69 -11.00 7.97
C TYR A 88 -3.17 -9.56 7.97
N LEU A 89 -2.38 -9.20 6.95
CA LEU A 89 -1.86 -7.83 6.80
C LEU A 89 -2.97 -6.80 6.56
N ALA A 90 -4.04 -7.18 5.85
CA ALA A 90 -5.17 -6.28 5.59
C ALA A 90 -5.93 -5.98 6.89
N GLU A 91 -6.14 -6.99 7.74
CA GLU A 91 -6.79 -6.81 9.03
C GLU A 91 -5.96 -5.94 9.98
N ILE A 92 -4.63 -6.07 9.96
CA ILE A 92 -3.73 -5.17 10.70
C ILE A 92 -3.85 -3.74 10.20
N LEU A 93 -3.74 -3.52 8.88
CA LEU A 93 -3.74 -2.19 8.30
C LEU A 93 -5.07 -1.45 8.56
N VAL A 94 -6.21 -2.11 8.36
CA VAL A 94 -7.52 -1.49 8.59
C VAL A 94 -7.78 -1.21 10.07
N SER A 95 -7.31 -2.08 10.97
CA SER A 95 -7.42 -1.85 12.42
C SER A 95 -6.59 -0.63 12.83
N ALA A 96 -5.34 -0.54 12.36
CA ALA A 96 -4.48 0.60 12.63
C ALA A 96 -5.06 1.93 12.10
N MET A 97 -5.66 1.93 10.90
CA MET A 97 -6.34 3.11 10.35
C MET A 97 -7.57 3.50 11.18
N GLU A 98 -8.36 2.52 11.65
CA GLU A 98 -9.55 2.78 12.45
C GLU A 98 -9.19 3.34 13.84
N GLU A 99 -8.14 2.81 14.46
CA GLU A 99 -7.59 3.35 15.72
C GLU A 99 -7.04 4.77 15.55
N GLU A 100 -6.28 5.03 14.48
CA GLU A 100 -5.77 6.38 14.17
C GLU A 100 -6.91 7.40 14.05
N PHE A 101 -8.02 6.99 13.42
CA PHE A 101 -9.20 7.83 13.34
C PHE A 101 -9.87 8.02 14.71
N LYS A 102 -9.96 6.99 15.55
CA LYS A 102 -10.60 7.08 16.89
C LYS A 102 -9.79 7.94 17.85
N GLU A 103 -8.47 7.81 17.83
CA GLU A 103 -7.57 8.46 18.79
C GLU A 103 -7.25 9.89 18.39
N ASN A 104 -6.99 10.12 17.10
CA ASN A 104 -6.46 11.40 16.62
C ASN A 104 -7.45 12.16 15.72
N ASN A 105 -8.61 11.58 15.41
CA ASN A 105 -9.57 12.12 14.42
C ASN A 105 -8.93 12.37 13.04
N ARG A 106 -7.89 11.59 12.71
CA ARG A 106 -7.18 11.65 11.44
C ARG A 106 -7.69 10.55 10.52
N LEU A 107 -8.41 10.94 9.47
CA LEU A 107 -8.91 10.00 8.47
C LEU A 107 -7.82 9.79 7.40
N ILE A 108 -7.13 8.66 7.50
CA ILE A 108 -6.08 8.26 6.57
C ILE A 108 -6.53 7.03 5.77
N CYS A 109 -5.96 6.89 4.56
CA CYS A 109 -6.18 5.74 3.69
C CYS A 109 -4.94 5.60 2.80
N PRO A 110 -3.83 5.07 3.33
CA PRO A 110 -2.53 5.14 2.69
C PRO A 110 -2.41 4.13 1.54
N SER A 111 -1.74 4.55 0.48
CA SER A 111 -1.35 3.74 -0.67
C SER A 111 -0.19 4.42 -1.40
N GLU A 112 0.33 3.82 -2.47
CA GLU A 112 1.11 4.59 -3.44
C GLU A 112 0.25 5.72 -4.03
N THR A 113 0.80 6.92 -4.16
CA THR A 113 0.02 8.10 -4.55
C THR A 113 0.85 9.08 -5.38
N PRO A 114 0.45 9.36 -6.64
CA PRO A 114 0.99 10.51 -7.35
C PRO A 114 0.52 11.81 -6.69
N MET A 115 1.35 12.84 -6.76
CA MET A 115 1.19 14.14 -6.08
C MET A 115 1.27 15.29 -7.09
N ASP A 116 0.61 16.42 -6.78
CA ASP A 116 0.70 17.67 -7.57
C ASP A 116 1.83 18.61 -7.13
N SER A 117 2.72 18.11 -6.29
CA SER A 117 3.91 18.79 -5.81
C SER A 117 5.01 17.76 -5.57
N GLU A 118 6.25 18.22 -5.44
CA GLU A 118 7.36 17.40 -4.94
C GLU A 118 6.94 16.62 -3.65
N PRO A 119 7.29 15.33 -3.52
CA PRO A 119 8.16 14.49 -4.37
C PRO A 119 7.49 13.85 -5.61
N TRP A 120 6.31 14.33 -6.02
CA TRP A 120 5.53 13.89 -7.19
C TRP A 120 4.96 12.47 -7.10
N PHE A 121 5.57 11.60 -6.31
CA PHE A 121 5.08 10.25 -6.03
C PHE A 121 5.54 9.79 -4.66
N ILE A 122 4.63 9.24 -3.87
CA ILE A 122 4.90 8.75 -2.52
C ILE A 122 4.40 7.31 -2.36
N TYR A 123 5.14 6.53 -1.60
CA TYR A 123 4.65 5.33 -0.93
C TYR A 123 4.41 5.71 0.52
N GLN A 124 3.27 5.34 1.07
CA GLN A 124 2.90 5.70 2.44
C GLN A 124 2.11 4.54 3.04
N GLY A 125 2.20 4.40 4.36
CA GLY A 125 1.64 3.23 5.00
C GLY A 125 2.04 3.11 6.45
N LEU A 126 1.58 2.01 7.03
CA LEU A 126 1.89 1.63 8.40
C LEU A 126 3.33 1.09 8.46
N GLU A 127 4.15 1.69 9.32
CA GLU A 127 5.45 1.15 9.66
C GLU A 127 5.30 0.05 10.71
N LEU A 128 5.84 -1.13 10.42
CA LEU A 128 5.92 -2.23 11.37
C LEU A 128 7.33 -2.29 11.96
N GLY A 129 7.45 -2.73 13.22
CA GLY A 129 8.75 -2.92 13.88
C GLY A 129 9.34 -1.68 14.56
N SER A 130 8.69 -0.51 14.51
CA SER A 130 9.11 0.71 15.21
C SER A 130 8.85 0.71 16.73
N GLY A 131 8.18 -0.31 17.27
CA GLY A 131 7.80 -0.40 18.69
C GLY A 131 6.58 0.44 19.09
N SER A 132 6.15 1.36 18.25
CA SER A 132 4.90 2.12 18.34
C SER A 132 4.26 2.27 16.96
N ARG A 133 2.94 2.52 16.91
CA ARG A 133 2.22 2.77 15.65
C ARG A 133 2.78 4.04 15.00
N SER A 134 3.39 3.90 13.83
CA SER A 134 3.96 5.00 13.06
C SER A 134 3.50 4.92 11.61
N TRP A 135 3.20 6.07 11.02
CA TRP A 135 2.84 6.19 9.61
C TRP A 135 4.02 6.82 8.88
N ARG A 136 4.64 6.06 7.97
CA ARG A 136 5.82 6.51 7.24
C ARG A 136 5.51 6.77 5.78
N LEU A 137 6.40 7.56 5.20
CA LEU A 137 6.45 7.89 3.79
C LEU A 137 7.80 7.48 3.23
N ASP A 138 7.78 7.00 2.01
CA ASP A 138 8.95 6.70 1.18
C ASP A 138 8.72 7.24 -0.24
N THR A 139 9.79 7.33 -1.03
CA THR A 139 9.76 7.78 -2.42
C THR A 139 10.44 6.76 -3.32
N VAL A 140 10.21 6.85 -4.64
CA VAL A 140 10.82 5.94 -5.63
C VAL A 140 12.36 5.88 -5.52
N GLY A 141 12.99 6.96 -5.05
CA GLY A 141 14.44 7.07 -4.90
C GLY A 141 14.98 6.86 -3.48
N HIS A 142 14.14 6.50 -2.50
CA HIS A 142 14.51 6.42 -1.08
C HIS A 142 15.24 7.67 -0.57
N GLN A 143 14.70 8.83 -0.93
CA GLN A 143 15.28 10.13 -0.62
C GLN A 143 15.16 10.41 0.90
N PRO A 144 16.29 10.50 1.65
CA PRO A 144 16.27 10.57 3.11
C PRO A 144 15.47 11.73 3.69
N GLU A 145 15.40 12.86 2.98
CA GLU A 145 14.64 14.05 3.37
C GLU A 145 13.13 13.78 3.47
N TYR A 146 12.61 12.82 2.71
CA TYR A 146 11.20 12.42 2.73
C TYR A 146 10.91 11.26 3.68
N MET A 147 11.94 10.60 4.22
CA MET A 147 11.83 9.46 5.14
C MET A 147 11.86 9.89 6.62
N THR A 148 11.25 11.02 6.94
CA THR A 148 11.16 11.57 8.30
C THR A 148 9.71 11.67 8.77
N GLU A 149 9.47 11.69 10.08
CA GLU A 149 8.12 11.90 10.63
C GLU A 149 7.52 13.24 10.19
N ALA A 150 8.33 14.29 10.12
CA ALA A 150 7.89 15.61 9.67
C ALA A 150 7.46 15.59 8.19
N ALA A 151 8.21 14.89 7.34
CA ALA A 151 7.83 14.71 5.93
C ALA A 151 6.58 13.84 5.80
N ALA A 152 6.46 12.77 6.58
CA ALA A 152 5.24 11.97 6.63
C ALA A 152 4.04 12.83 7.01
N GLU A 153 4.14 13.65 8.07
CA GLU A 153 3.03 14.54 8.49
C GLU A 153 2.65 15.58 7.43
N GLU A 154 3.63 16.13 6.72
CA GLU A 154 3.41 17.17 5.71
C GLU A 154 2.81 16.61 4.40
N HIS A 155 3.26 15.42 3.99
CA HIS A 155 2.95 14.86 2.67
C HIS A 155 1.92 13.73 2.70
N MET A 156 1.54 13.20 3.87
CA MET A 156 0.51 12.16 4.00
C MET A 156 -0.76 12.55 3.21
N THR A 157 -1.21 11.63 2.38
CA THR A 157 -2.30 11.85 1.45
C THR A 157 -3.31 10.73 1.54
N PHE A 158 -4.58 11.07 1.78
CA PHE A 158 -5.66 10.12 1.69
C PHE A 158 -5.80 9.66 0.24
N SER A 159 -5.62 8.38 -0.05
CA SER A 159 -5.78 7.82 -1.40
C SER A 159 -7.25 7.52 -1.69
N THR A 160 -7.78 8.07 -2.79
CA THR A 160 -9.18 7.81 -3.19
C THR A 160 -9.37 6.38 -3.66
N LYS A 161 -8.43 5.85 -4.46
CA LYS A 161 -8.46 4.45 -4.93
C LYS A 161 -8.44 3.44 -3.79
N ALA A 162 -7.61 3.67 -2.78
CA ALA A 162 -7.58 2.84 -1.59
C ALA A 162 -8.93 2.82 -0.87
N ALA A 163 -9.64 3.95 -0.81
CA ALA A 163 -10.96 4.02 -0.19
C ALA A 163 -12.01 3.18 -0.95
N PHE A 164 -11.95 3.16 -2.28
CA PHE A 164 -12.80 2.29 -3.09
C PHE A 164 -12.44 0.81 -2.88
N LEU A 165 -11.15 0.46 -2.89
CA LEU A 165 -10.67 -0.90 -2.61
C LEU A 165 -11.15 -1.40 -1.24
N TRP A 166 -11.00 -0.60 -0.19
CA TRP A 166 -11.46 -0.96 1.16
C TRP A 166 -12.97 -1.15 1.25
N ALA A 167 -13.75 -0.31 0.57
CA ALA A 167 -15.20 -0.43 0.56
C ALA A 167 -15.68 -1.68 -0.21
N ALA A 168 -14.96 -2.08 -1.25
CA ALA A 168 -15.23 -3.30 -2.00
C ALA A 168 -14.86 -4.56 -1.19
N TYR A 169 -13.66 -4.57 -0.59
CA TYR A 169 -13.14 -5.75 0.11
C TYR A 169 -13.75 -5.97 1.50
N ARG A 170 -13.85 -4.92 2.32
CA ARG A 170 -14.28 -5.01 3.73
C ARG A 170 -15.38 -3.99 4.05
N PRO A 171 -16.61 -4.16 3.53
CA PRO A 171 -17.69 -3.20 3.75
C PRO A 171 -18.10 -3.14 5.23
N CYS A 172 -17.81 -2.03 5.89
CA CYS A 172 -18.18 -1.79 7.29
C CYS A 172 -18.46 -0.29 7.53
N ALA A 173 -18.74 0.12 8.77
CA ALA A 173 -18.97 1.53 9.08
C ALA A 173 -17.74 2.41 8.80
N PHE A 174 -16.54 1.92 9.12
CA PHE A 174 -15.30 2.65 8.91
C PHE A 174 -14.95 2.78 7.42
N THR A 175 -14.96 1.69 6.65
CA THR A 175 -14.64 1.74 5.20
C THR A 175 -15.68 2.52 4.39
N ARG A 176 -16.96 2.51 4.81
CA ARG A 176 -17.97 3.44 4.25
C ARG A 176 -17.62 4.90 4.51
N LYS A 177 -17.11 5.24 5.70
CA LYS A 177 -16.65 6.60 6.00
C LYS A 177 -15.49 7.02 5.09
N LEU A 178 -14.54 6.11 4.80
CA LEU A 178 -13.47 6.36 3.83
C LEU A 178 -14.05 6.64 2.44
N LEU A 179 -14.96 5.79 1.96
CA LEU A 179 -15.60 5.96 0.65
C LEU A 179 -16.39 7.26 0.55
N ASP A 180 -17.16 7.61 1.58
CA ASP A 180 -17.94 8.85 1.61
C ASP A 180 -17.01 10.08 1.59
N TYR A 181 -15.87 10.01 2.28
CA TYR A 181 -14.85 11.06 2.23
C TYR A 181 -14.26 11.20 0.82
N ALA A 182 -13.89 10.08 0.18
CA ALA A 182 -13.41 10.06 -1.21
C ALA A 182 -14.44 10.66 -2.18
N ARG A 183 -15.72 10.30 -2.02
CA ARG A 183 -16.82 10.81 -2.84
C ARG A 183 -17.08 12.30 -2.67
N LYS A 184 -16.99 12.78 -1.43
CA LYS A 184 -17.26 14.18 -1.09
C LYS A 184 -16.10 15.10 -1.45
N HIS A 185 -14.86 14.66 -1.24
CA HIS A 185 -13.68 15.52 -1.33
C HIS A 185 -12.78 15.21 -2.52
N GLY A 186 -12.89 14.02 -3.11
CA GLY A 186 -12.00 13.57 -4.19
C GLY A 186 -12.62 13.57 -5.58
N ARG A 187 -13.92 13.86 -5.73
CA ARG A 187 -14.58 13.82 -7.04
C ARG A 187 -14.14 15.00 -7.93
N ASP A 188 -13.80 14.72 -9.18
CA ASP A 188 -13.51 15.71 -10.21
C ASP A 188 -14.41 15.55 -11.46
N ALA A 189 -14.06 16.23 -12.55
CA ALA A 189 -14.86 16.23 -13.78
C ALA A 189 -14.81 14.91 -14.57
N VAL A 190 -13.78 14.08 -14.36
CA VAL A 190 -13.51 12.85 -15.13
C VAL A 190 -13.44 11.60 -14.26
N GLY A 191 -13.59 11.73 -12.95
CA GLY A 191 -13.63 10.65 -11.98
C GLY A 191 -13.23 11.13 -10.59
N PHE A 192 -12.09 10.66 -10.09
CA PHE A 192 -11.53 10.98 -8.79
C PHE A 192 -10.07 11.41 -8.90
N VAL A 193 -9.70 12.44 -8.12
CA VAL A 193 -8.30 12.83 -7.89
C VAL A 193 -7.55 11.68 -7.23
N SER A 194 -6.23 11.58 -7.38
CA SER A 194 -5.46 10.49 -6.76
C SER A 194 -5.53 10.51 -5.23
N GLY A 195 -5.62 11.70 -4.64
CA GLY A 195 -5.75 11.82 -3.20
C GLY A 195 -6.02 13.23 -2.68
N VAL A 196 -6.20 13.29 -1.35
CA VAL A 196 -6.46 14.51 -0.59
C VAL A 196 -5.41 14.61 0.52
N LYS A 197 -4.57 15.65 0.52
CA LYS A 197 -3.57 15.86 1.58
C LYS A 197 -4.26 15.85 2.94
N VAL A 198 -3.78 15.02 3.87
CA VAL A 198 -4.44 14.79 5.18
C VAL A 198 -4.41 16.06 6.02
N LYS A 199 -3.23 16.68 6.18
CA LYS A 199 -3.06 17.90 6.98
C LYS A 199 -3.74 19.13 6.39
N ALA A 200 -3.65 19.31 5.08
CA ALA A 200 -4.17 20.50 4.39
C ALA A 200 -5.63 20.37 3.94
N HIS A 201 -6.23 19.17 4.03
CA HIS A 201 -7.55 18.85 3.47
C HIS A 201 -7.72 19.30 2.01
N ARG A 202 -6.64 19.19 1.22
CA ARG A 202 -6.58 19.72 -0.15
C ARG A 202 -6.48 18.57 -1.15
N PRO A 203 -7.42 18.44 -2.11
CA PRO A 203 -7.32 17.52 -3.23
C PRO A 203 -6.09 17.80 -4.08
N THR A 204 -5.47 16.78 -4.66
CA THR A 204 -4.48 16.94 -5.73
C THR A 204 -5.13 17.58 -6.97
N ARG A 205 -4.36 18.33 -7.77
CA ARG A 205 -4.85 19.14 -8.89
C ARG A 205 -3.97 19.01 -10.13
N ASN A 206 -4.51 19.45 -11.26
CA ASN A 206 -3.81 19.62 -12.54
C ASN A 206 -3.37 18.31 -13.23
N TYR A 207 -3.84 17.15 -12.77
CA TYR A 207 -3.72 15.88 -13.48
C TYR A 207 -4.90 14.97 -13.13
N THR A 208 -5.08 13.94 -13.95
CA THR A 208 -5.96 12.79 -13.68
C THR A 208 -5.08 11.55 -13.66
N ASP A 209 -5.24 10.74 -12.63
CA ASP A 209 -4.49 9.49 -12.50
C ASP A 209 -5.34 8.31 -12.97
N LEU A 210 -4.89 7.64 -14.04
CA LEU A 210 -5.58 6.48 -14.60
C LEU A 210 -5.59 5.31 -13.63
N ASN A 211 -4.51 5.10 -12.87
CA ASN A 211 -4.43 4.04 -11.87
C ASN A 211 -5.55 4.23 -10.82
N SER A 212 -5.72 5.45 -10.31
CA SER A 212 -6.78 5.76 -9.35
C SER A 212 -8.19 5.56 -9.89
N ASN A 213 -8.40 5.79 -11.18
CA ASN A 213 -9.72 5.70 -11.82
C ASN A 213 -10.00 4.34 -12.49
N ALA A 214 -9.05 3.40 -12.40
CA ALA A 214 -9.22 2.04 -12.89
C ALA A 214 -9.88 1.10 -11.86
N ILE A 215 -9.96 1.53 -10.60
CA ILE A 215 -10.68 0.85 -9.50
C ILE A 215 -12.17 1.19 -9.56
#